data_AF-A0A376VGN0-F1
#
_entry.id   AF-A0A376VGN0-F1
#
_cell.length_a   1.000
_cell.length_b   1.000
_cell.length_c   1.000
_cell.angle_alpha   90.00
_cell.angle_beta   90.00
_cell.angle_gamma   90.00
#
_symmetry.space_group_name_H-M   'P 1'
#
loop_
_entity.id
_entity.type
_entity.pdbx_description
1 polymer ?
#
loop_
_entity_poly.entity_id
_entity_poly.type
_entity_poly.pdbx_seq_one_letter_code
_entity_poly.pdbx_strand_id
1 'polypeptide(L)'
;MKDGTTTLNGNAAYQACLVSARATVSSVTLTSTAFDADSQAAKVKKGEAMPVTVTVKDSAGNTVPNVEFTLKRGDASPRNAGATLYGDVVAMDDLIVQPLSGSAVTLSESGNTISGMTGADGTASFTLRQDNTPGYKTPLTVTLANYASATDTLDAIFTVPTSPNVSSAHFWGHMADTVVVNGKSLHRPLLTTELPSGANPVSSPIINYENWASAHIIDASKWDIARQCGSIENAPTYNELELLHTVFNSLGWPSSPSFPYLSSQQCGMDEGTGAQDCSITLMNKPGLVTCFQ
;
A
#
# COMPACT_ATOMS: atom_id res chain seq x y z
N MET A 1 40.21 28.35 -17.28
CA MET A 1 39.12 29.25 -16.84
C MET A 1 38.95 30.31 -17.91
N LYS A 2 37.77 30.45 -18.53
CA LYS A 2 37.49 31.64 -19.35
C LYS A 2 37.01 32.72 -18.39
N ASP A 3 37.72 33.83 -18.36
CA ASP A 3 37.50 35.03 -17.58
C ASP A 3 36.27 35.78 -18.10
N GLY A 4 35.12 35.57 -17.44
CA GLY A 4 33.85 36.26 -17.70
C GLY A 4 33.84 37.67 -17.13
N THR A 5 34.79 38.53 -17.52
CA THR A 5 34.78 39.95 -17.14
C THR A 5 33.69 40.69 -17.91
N THR A 6 32.76 41.31 -17.18
CA THR A 6 31.77 42.25 -17.74
C THR A 6 31.92 43.59 -17.05
N THR A 7 31.74 44.68 -17.79
CA THR A 7 31.82 46.05 -17.26
C THR A 7 30.41 46.63 -17.09
N LEU A 8 30.01 46.88 -15.85
CA LEU A 8 28.80 47.63 -15.50
C LEU A 8 29.25 48.93 -14.82
N ASN A 9 28.89 50.08 -15.39
CA ASN A 9 29.21 51.42 -14.86
C ASN A 9 30.71 51.63 -14.50
N GLY A 10 31.62 51.18 -15.37
CA GLY A 10 33.06 51.44 -15.21
C GLY A 10 33.78 50.56 -14.16
N ASN A 11 33.08 49.64 -13.49
CA ASN A 11 33.69 48.66 -12.59
C ASN A 11 33.75 47.28 -13.25
N ALA A 12 34.90 46.61 -13.12
CA ALA A 12 35.07 45.23 -13.55
C ALA A 12 34.31 44.30 -12.60
N ALA A 13 33.32 43.57 -13.12
CA ALA A 13 32.60 42.54 -12.39
C ALA A 13 32.96 41.16 -12.95
N TYR A 14 33.20 40.20 -12.06
CA TYR A 14 33.38 38.80 -12.41
C TYR A 14 32.02 38.11 -12.43
N GLN A 15 31.61 37.59 -13.59
CA GLN A 15 30.48 36.66 -13.68
C GLN A 15 31.01 35.23 -13.79
N ALA A 16 30.40 34.32 -13.02
CA ALA A 16 30.62 32.89 -13.22
C ALA A 16 29.90 32.45 -14.50
N CYS A 17 30.68 32.09 -15.52
CA CYS A 17 30.16 31.46 -16.74
C CYS A 17 30.30 29.94 -16.63
N LEU A 18 29.31 29.21 -17.16
CA LEU A 18 29.45 27.77 -17.33
C LEU A 18 30.59 27.49 -18.32
N VAL A 19 31.46 26.54 -17.96
CA VAL A 19 32.59 26.10 -18.81
C VAL A 19 32.08 25.38 -20.07
N SER A 20 30.86 24.85 -20.03
CA SER A 20 30.17 24.19 -21.14
C SER A 20 28.73 24.68 -21.22
N ALA A 21 28.16 24.77 -22.42
CA ALA A 21 26.74 25.05 -22.58
C ALA A 21 25.91 24.02 -21.80
N ARG A 22 24.76 24.42 -21.25
CA ARG A 22 23.81 23.46 -20.65
C ARG A 22 23.48 22.42 -21.72
N ALA A 23 23.67 21.15 -21.41
CA ALA A 23 23.25 20.06 -22.28
C ALA A 23 21.74 20.20 -22.54
N THR A 24 21.33 20.04 -23.79
CA THR A 24 19.92 20.08 -24.17
C THR A 24 19.23 18.85 -23.62
N VAL A 25 18.41 19.04 -22.59
CA VAL A 25 17.59 17.98 -22.02
C VAL A 25 16.33 17.80 -22.84
N SER A 26 15.90 16.55 -23.05
CA SER A 26 14.66 16.21 -23.77
C SER A 26 13.61 15.59 -22.86
N SER A 27 14.02 14.75 -21.89
CA SER A 27 13.12 13.92 -21.11
C SER A 27 13.68 13.59 -19.73
N VAL A 28 12.76 13.26 -18.83
CA VAL A 28 13.03 12.71 -17.51
C VAL A 28 12.17 11.47 -17.31
N THR A 29 12.68 10.49 -16.57
CA THR A 29 11.92 9.32 -16.16
C THR A 29 12.06 9.07 -14.66
N LEU A 30 11.00 8.62 -14.01
CA LEU A 30 10.96 8.23 -12.60
C LEU A 30 10.62 6.73 -12.51
N THR A 31 11.59 5.92 -12.08
CA THR A 31 11.47 4.46 -12.11
C THR A 31 11.77 3.83 -10.77
N SER A 32 11.30 2.60 -10.55
CA SER A 32 11.61 1.79 -9.36
C SER A 32 11.88 0.36 -9.78
N THR A 33 12.84 -0.29 -9.11
CA THR A 33 13.04 -1.75 -9.27
C THR A 33 11.97 -2.57 -8.55
N ALA A 34 11.14 -1.94 -7.73
CA ALA A 34 9.95 -2.54 -7.09
C ALA A 34 8.67 -2.29 -7.91
N PHE A 35 8.79 -1.96 -9.19
CA PHE A 35 7.63 -1.76 -10.07
C PHE A 35 6.87 -3.06 -10.27
N ASP A 36 5.56 -3.00 -10.05
CA ASP A 36 4.61 -4.10 -10.18
C ASP A 36 3.66 -3.80 -11.34
N ALA A 37 3.72 -4.63 -12.38
CA ALA A 37 2.96 -4.40 -13.61
C ALA A 37 1.44 -4.55 -13.41
N ASP A 38 0.98 -5.35 -12.45
CA ASP A 38 -0.45 -5.54 -12.22
C ASP A 38 -1.10 -4.30 -11.61
N SER A 39 -0.40 -3.65 -10.67
CA SER A 39 -0.86 -2.40 -10.04
C SER A 39 -0.42 -1.13 -10.79
N GLN A 40 0.47 -1.26 -11.78
CA GLN A 40 1.09 -0.13 -12.51
C GLN A 40 1.73 0.89 -11.56
N ALA A 41 2.40 0.39 -10.52
CA ALA A 41 2.98 1.21 -9.45
C ALA A 41 4.23 0.54 -8.88
N ALA A 42 5.11 1.33 -8.26
CA ALA A 42 6.12 0.79 -7.36
C ALA A 42 5.45 0.32 -6.07
N LYS A 43 5.70 -0.93 -5.66
CA LYS A 43 4.94 -1.58 -4.58
C LYS A 43 5.86 -2.32 -3.62
N VAL A 44 5.78 -1.96 -2.34
CA VAL A 44 6.48 -2.65 -1.23
C VAL A 44 5.56 -2.77 -0.01
N LYS A 45 5.99 -3.41 1.08
CA LYS A 45 5.24 -3.39 2.35
C LYS A 45 5.51 -2.10 3.12
N LYS A 46 4.53 -1.63 3.92
CA LYS A 46 4.77 -0.53 4.86
C LYS A 46 6.00 -0.81 5.72
N GLY A 47 6.82 0.20 5.97
CA GLY A 47 8.09 0.06 6.67
C GLY A 47 9.31 -0.25 5.80
N GLU A 48 9.11 -0.86 4.62
CA GLU A 48 10.20 -1.19 3.68
C GLU A 48 10.67 0.03 2.89
N ALA A 49 11.92 -0.01 2.43
CA ALA A 49 12.51 1.03 1.60
C ALA A 49 12.27 0.71 0.11
N MET A 50 11.48 1.55 -0.57
CA MET A 50 11.22 1.45 -1.99
C MET A 50 12.30 2.20 -2.78
N PRO A 51 13.14 1.53 -3.58
CA PRO A 51 14.16 2.19 -4.38
C PRO A 51 13.54 2.95 -5.55
N VAL A 52 13.96 4.20 -5.76
CA VAL A 52 13.49 5.05 -6.86
C VAL A 52 14.68 5.72 -7.52
N THR A 53 14.62 5.84 -8.86
CA THR A 53 15.67 6.46 -9.67
C THR A 53 15.06 7.44 -10.68
N VAL A 54 15.52 8.68 -10.62
CA VAL A 54 15.32 9.69 -11.65
C VAL A 54 16.43 9.53 -12.68
N THR A 55 16.07 9.49 -13.97
CA THR A 55 17.04 9.49 -15.10
C THR A 55 16.68 10.61 -16.05
N VAL A 56 17.68 11.39 -16.47
CA VAL A 56 17.49 12.49 -17.43
C VAL A 56 18.21 12.18 -18.72
N LYS A 57 17.57 12.41 -19.87
CA LYS A 57 18.14 12.15 -21.19
C LYS A 57 18.06 13.34 -22.14
N ASP A 58 19.03 13.43 -23.05
CA ASP A 58 19.01 14.35 -24.20
C ASP A 58 18.14 13.79 -25.35
N SER A 59 18.05 14.50 -26.47
CA SER A 59 17.25 14.06 -27.63
C SER A 59 17.85 12.87 -28.38
N ALA A 60 19.12 12.55 -28.14
CA ALA A 60 19.81 11.38 -28.68
C ALA A 60 19.69 10.15 -27.76
N GLY A 61 19.10 10.29 -26.57
CA GLY A 61 18.91 9.24 -25.59
C GLY A 61 20.07 9.04 -24.61
N ASN A 62 21.09 9.90 -24.63
CA ASN A 62 22.21 9.86 -23.69
C ASN A 62 21.79 10.46 -22.35
N THR A 63 22.35 9.94 -21.25
CA THR A 63 22.07 10.49 -19.92
C THR A 63 22.75 11.84 -19.71
N VAL A 64 22.09 12.73 -18.97
CA VAL A 64 22.55 14.10 -18.75
C VAL A 64 22.83 14.36 -17.26
N PRO A 65 24.09 14.63 -16.87
CA PRO A 65 24.46 14.88 -15.49
C PRO A 65 24.13 16.31 -15.02
N ASN A 66 24.10 16.49 -13.70
CA ASN A 66 23.94 17.79 -13.02
C ASN A 66 22.66 18.54 -13.43
N VAL A 67 21.57 17.80 -13.67
CA VAL A 67 20.26 18.38 -13.98
C VAL A 67 19.43 18.45 -12.72
N GLU A 68 19.01 19.66 -12.37
CA GLU A 68 18.13 19.92 -11.24
C GLU A 68 16.68 19.52 -11.57
N PHE A 69 16.05 18.85 -10.61
CA PHE A 69 14.66 18.44 -10.67
C PHE A 69 13.95 18.70 -9.34
N THR A 70 12.63 18.77 -9.40
CA THR A 70 11.75 18.79 -8.25
C THR A 70 10.96 17.49 -8.23
N LEU A 71 10.92 16.83 -7.09
CA LEU A 71 10.01 15.71 -6.82
C LEU A 71 8.83 16.25 -6.02
N LYS A 72 7.61 16.05 -6.52
CA LYS A 72 6.37 16.49 -5.91
C LYS A 72 5.54 15.28 -5.46
N ARG A 73 5.10 15.28 -4.21
CA ARG A 73 4.09 14.36 -3.69
C ARG A 73 2.70 14.80 -4.14
N GLY A 74 1.88 13.90 -4.66
CA GLY A 74 0.47 14.15 -4.96
C GLY A 74 -0.47 13.59 -3.89
N ASP A 75 -1.77 13.56 -4.20
CA ASP A 75 -2.80 13.11 -3.26
C ASP A 75 -2.75 11.60 -3.05
N ALA A 76 -2.77 11.18 -1.79
CA ALA A 76 -2.95 9.78 -1.43
C ALA A 76 -4.39 9.33 -1.75
N SER A 77 -4.53 8.08 -2.20
CA SER A 77 -5.82 7.49 -2.55
C SER A 77 -5.93 6.06 -2.01
N PRO A 78 -7.14 5.60 -1.63
CA PRO A 78 -7.37 4.19 -1.34
C PRO A 78 -7.30 3.35 -2.63
N ARG A 79 -7.40 2.03 -2.51
CA ARG A 79 -7.35 1.13 -3.67
C ARG A 79 -8.57 1.29 -4.57
N ASN A 80 -9.74 1.49 -3.97
CA ASN A 80 -11.01 1.60 -4.67
C ASN A 80 -11.74 2.91 -4.34
N ALA A 81 -12.44 3.46 -5.34
CA ALA A 81 -13.20 4.70 -5.21
C ALA A 81 -14.39 4.62 -4.22
N GLY A 82 -14.82 3.41 -3.85
CA GLY A 82 -15.85 3.19 -2.83
C GLY A 82 -15.33 3.36 -1.39
N ALA A 83 -14.01 3.50 -1.20
CA ALA A 83 -13.38 3.77 0.07
C ALA A 83 -12.98 5.25 0.19
N THR A 84 -12.93 5.75 1.42
CA THR A 84 -12.38 7.06 1.74
C THR A 84 -11.09 6.91 2.53
N LEU A 85 -10.25 7.94 2.50
CA LEU A 85 -9.17 8.05 3.49
C LEU A 85 -9.78 8.07 4.91
N TYR A 86 -9.05 7.57 5.90
CA TYR A 86 -9.53 7.44 7.27
C TYR A 86 -8.40 7.66 8.27
N GLY A 87 -8.77 7.91 9.53
CA GLY A 87 -7.81 8.17 10.60
C GLY A 87 -7.19 9.56 10.49
N ASP A 88 -6.02 9.72 11.10
CA ASP A 88 -5.21 10.93 10.95
C ASP A 88 -4.49 10.86 9.61
N VAL A 89 -5.20 11.25 8.55
CA VAL A 89 -4.72 11.15 7.17
C VAL A 89 -3.37 11.84 7.01
N VAL A 90 -3.19 13.01 7.63
CA VAL A 90 -1.93 13.79 7.58
C VAL A 90 -0.78 12.94 8.11
N ALA A 91 -0.93 12.31 9.29
CA ALA A 91 0.12 11.47 9.84
C ALA A 91 0.28 10.12 9.11
N MET A 92 -0.75 9.66 8.39
CA MET A 92 -0.81 8.33 7.76
C MET A 92 -0.43 8.32 6.26
N ASP A 93 -0.27 9.50 5.66
CA ASP A 93 0.08 9.64 4.27
C ASP A 93 1.46 10.31 4.05
N ASP A 94 2.13 10.68 5.14
CA ASP A 94 3.53 11.11 5.21
C ASP A 94 4.46 10.20 4.41
N LEU A 95 5.16 10.78 3.44
CA LEU A 95 6.14 10.04 2.63
C LEU A 95 7.56 10.50 2.96
N ILE A 96 8.39 9.58 3.42
CA ILE A 96 9.78 9.87 3.76
C ILE A 96 10.66 9.58 2.55
N VAL A 97 11.38 10.60 2.09
CA VAL A 97 12.39 10.48 1.04
C VAL A 97 13.77 10.43 1.67
N GLN A 98 14.49 9.33 1.48
CA GLN A 98 15.87 9.15 1.95
C GLN A 98 16.83 9.11 0.76
N PRO A 99 17.61 10.17 0.51
CA PRO A 99 18.66 10.15 -0.51
C PRO A 99 19.79 9.18 -0.14
N LEU A 100 20.61 8.76 -1.12
CA LEU A 100 21.78 7.90 -0.86
C LEU A 100 22.80 8.51 0.11
N SER A 101 22.83 9.84 0.21
CA SER A 101 23.66 10.60 1.14
C SER A 101 22.89 11.81 1.65
N GLY A 102 23.04 12.12 2.94
CA GLY A 102 22.32 13.21 3.60
C GLY A 102 21.12 12.71 4.42
N SER A 103 20.35 13.68 4.94
CA SER A 103 19.22 13.40 5.83
C SER A 103 17.96 13.05 5.06
N ALA A 104 17.12 12.21 5.66
CA ALA A 104 15.75 11.99 5.21
C ALA A 104 14.93 13.30 5.26
N VAL A 105 13.99 13.44 4.34
CA VAL A 105 13.02 14.53 4.31
C VAL A 105 11.61 13.94 4.26
N THR A 106 10.72 14.44 5.11
CA THR A 106 9.30 14.05 5.08
C THR A 106 8.52 14.99 4.16
N LEU A 107 7.76 14.42 3.23
CA LEU A 107 6.73 15.09 2.45
C LEU A 107 5.38 14.77 3.11
N SER A 108 4.90 15.67 3.99
CA SER A 108 3.75 15.41 4.86
C SER A 108 2.41 15.78 4.24
N GLU A 109 2.40 16.63 3.21
CA GLU A 109 1.17 17.07 2.57
C GLU A 109 1.25 16.92 1.06
N SER A 110 0.08 16.82 0.44
CA SER A 110 -0.02 16.87 -1.01
C SER A 110 0.51 18.20 -1.52
N GLY A 111 1.28 18.15 -2.60
CA GLY A 111 1.94 19.30 -3.16
C GLY A 111 3.27 19.68 -2.50
N ASN A 112 3.66 19.04 -1.38
CA ASN A 112 5.03 19.19 -0.88
C ASN A 112 6.05 18.74 -1.92
N THR A 113 7.18 19.42 -1.94
CA THR A 113 8.25 19.19 -2.91
C THR A 113 9.61 19.09 -2.24
N ILE A 114 10.50 18.33 -2.87
CA ILE A 114 11.94 18.40 -2.63
C ILE A 114 12.68 18.65 -3.94
N SER A 115 13.83 19.33 -3.86
CA SER A 115 14.74 19.47 -4.98
C SER A 115 15.81 18.38 -4.94
N GLY A 116 16.24 17.93 -6.12
CA GLY A 116 17.34 17.01 -6.31
C GLY A 116 18.14 17.36 -7.56
N MET A 117 19.28 16.70 -7.73
CA MET A 117 20.14 16.87 -8.90
C MET A 117 20.68 15.52 -9.35
N THR A 118 20.72 15.29 -10.66
CA THR A 118 21.36 14.08 -11.21
C THR A 118 22.87 14.11 -11.02
N GLY A 119 23.44 12.95 -10.70
CA GLY A 119 24.87 12.74 -10.57
C GLY A 119 25.59 12.69 -11.93
N ALA A 120 26.86 12.30 -11.90
CA ALA A 120 27.73 12.27 -13.08
C ALA A 120 27.29 11.27 -14.17
N ASP A 121 26.51 10.26 -13.79
CA ASP A 121 25.92 9.27 -14.70
C ASP A 121 24.56 9.73 -15.28
N GLY A 122 24.07 10.90 -14.88
CA GLY A 122 22.77 11.43 -15.27
C GLY A 122 21.58 10.81 -14.55
N THR A 123 21.81 10.16 -13.40
CA THR A 123 20.75 9.62 -12.55
C THR A 123 20.75 10.22 -11.14
N ALA A 124 19.62 10.12 -10.42
CA ALA A 124 19.55 10.35 -8.99
C ALA A 124 18.72 9.26 -8.33
N SER A 125 19.33 8.53 -7.40
CA SER A 125 18.67 7.46 -6.66
C SER A 125 18.38 7.85 -5.22
N PHE A 126 17.25 7.39 -4.70
CA PHE A 126 16.82 7.55 -3.32
C PHE A 126 15.87 6.41 -2.96
N THR A 127 15.49 6.33 -1.69
CA THR A 127 14.45 5.42 -1.23
C THR A 127 13.26 6.19 -0.69
N LEU A 128 12.08 5.61 -0.86
CA LEU A 128 10.85 6.07 -0.22
C LEU A 128 10.50 5.13 0.92
N ARG A 129 10.00 5.67 2.02
CA ARG A 129 9.43 4.89 3.12
C ARG A 129 8.11 5.51 3.56
N GLN A 130 7.18 4.65 3.92
CA GLN A 130 5.92 5.02 4.56
C GLN A 130 5.62 3.99 5.65
N ASP A 131 5.81 4.41 6.89
CA ASP A 131 5.78 3.51 8.05
C ASP A 131 4.39 3.48 8.69
N ASN A 132 3.76 4.65 8.77
CA ASN A 132 2.40 4.84 9.22
C ASN A 132 1.51 5.01 7.98
N THR A 133 0.87 3.93 7.52
CA THR A 133 -0.11 3.98 6.44
C THR A 133 -1.11 2.84 6.59
N PRO A 134 -2.36 3.05 6.17
CA PRO A 134 -3.37 2.01 6.06
C PRO A 134 -3.41 1.34 4.67
N GLY A 135 -2.49 1.67 3.77
CA GLY A 135 -2.43 1.06 2.44
C GLY A 135 -2.94 1.99 1.35
N TYR A 136 -2.36 3.18 1.25
CA TYR A 136 -2.66 4.15 0.19
C TYR A 136 -1.73 4.01 -1.01
N LYS A 137 -2.20 4.57 -2.13
CA LYS A 137 -1.40 4.85 -3.32
C LYS A 137 -1.15 6.35 -3.41
N THR A 138 0.11 6.74 -3.54
CA THR A 138 0.52 8.14 -3.63
C THR A 138 1.34 8.36 -4.91
N PRO A 139 0.88 9.23 -5.82
CA PRO A 139 1.65 9.59 -7.01
C PRO A 139 2.83 10.50 -6.64
N LEU A 140 3.96 10.26 -7.28
CA LEU A 140 5.12 11.14 -7.26
C LEU A 140 5.42 11.65 -8.65
N THR A 141 5.49 12.97 -8.80
CA THR A 141 5.80 13.60 -10.08
C THR A 141 7.17 14.23 -10.01
N VAL A 142 8.06 13.86 -10.91
CA VAL A 142 9.34 14.54 -11.13
C VAL A 142 9.17 15.59 -12.22
N THR A 143 9.70 16.79 -12.02
CA THR A 143 9.71 17.87 -13.02
C THR A 143 11.09 18.53 -13.07
N LEU A 144 11.61 18.78 -14.26
CA LEU A 144 12.92 19.44 -14.41
C LEU A 144 12.81 20.96 -14.20
N ALA A 145 13.71 21.53 -13.39
CA ALA A 145 13.61 22.93 -12.94
C ALA A 145 13.64 23.95 -14.10
N ASN A 146 14.43 23.68 -15.14
CA ASN A 146 14.59 24.56 -16.30
C ASN A 146 13.81 24.11 -17.55
N TYR A 147 13.06 23.00 -17.43
CA TYR A 147 12.32 22.37 -18.53
C TYR A 147 10.97 21.89 -17.99
N ALA A 148 10.08 22.82 -17.63
CA ALA A 148 8.84 22.51 -16.90
C ALA A 148 7.91 21.51 -17.62
N SER A 149 8.04 21.34 -18.94
CA SER A 149 7.30 20.33 -19.72
C SER A 149 7.88 18.92 -19.62
N ALA A 150 9.12 18.77 -19.18
CA ALA A 150 9.76 17.47 -18.96
C ALA A 150 9.39 16.97 -17.57
N THR A 151 8.39 16.09 -17.54
CA THR A 151 7.84 15.51 -16.33
C THR A 151 7.61 14.02 -16.50
N ASP A 152 7.66 13.28 -15.40
CA ASP A 152 7.23 11.89 -15.34
C ASP A 152 6.58 11.61 -13.97
N THR A 153 5.74 10.57 -13.89
CA THR A 153 5.02 10.22 -12.67
C THR A 153 5.15 8.73 -12.37
N LEU A 154 5.43 8.42 -11.10
CA LEU A 154 5.45 7.08 -10.55
C LEU A 154 4.48 7.00 -9.39
N ASP A 155 3.51 6.08 -9.47
CA ASP A 155 2.68 5.74 -8.32
C ASP A 155 3.48 4.88 -7.33
N ALA A 156 3.41 5.22 -6.04
CA ALA A 156 4.02 4.46 -4.95
C ALA A 156 2.92 3.86 -4.04
N ILE A 157 3.05 2.57 -3.74
CA ILE A 157 2.14 1.80 -2.89
C ILE A 157 2.93 1.15 -1.74
N PHE A 158 2.48 1.39 -0.52
CA PHE A 158 2.97 0.73 0.69
C PHE A 158 1.85 -0.12 1.27
N THR A 159 1.91 -1.43 1.03
CA THR A 159 0.84 -2.36 1.38
C THR A 159 0.76 -2.65 2.88
N VAL A 160 -0.42 -2.99 3.39
CA VAL A 160 -0.64 -3.32 4.82
C VAL A 160 -1.10 -4.76 5.05
N PRO A 161 -0.75 -5.39 6.20
CA PRO A 161 -1.14 -6.77 6.48
C PRO A 161 -2.63 -6.93 6.82
N THR A 162 -3.32 -5.85 7.16
CA THR A 162 -4.73 -5.86 7.62
C THR A 162 -5.76 -5.70 6.50
N SER A 163 -5.31 -5.57 5.26
CA SER A 163 -6.17 -5.58 4.06
C SER A 163 -5.75 -6.72 3.13
N PRO A 164 -6.69 -7.41 2.48
CA PRO A 164 -6.38 -8.46 1.53
C PRO A 164 -5.83 -7.92 0.21
N ASN A 165 -5.00 -8.70 -0.48
CA ASN A 165 -4.51 -8.34 -1.80
C ASN A 165 -5.50 -8.74 -2.92
N VAL A 166 -6.72 -8.24 -2.84
CA VAL A 166 -7.76 -8.48 -3.85
C VAL A 166 -8.25 -7.16 -4.42
N SER A 167 -8.66 -7.18 -5.69
CA SER A 167 -9.07 -5.97 -6.41
C SER A 167 -10.28 -5.27 -5.78
N SER A 168 -11.10 -5.97 -5.00
CA SER A 168 -12.27 -5.44 -4.31
C SER A 168 -11.99 -4.90 -2.90
N ALA A 169 -10.77 -5.02 -2.37
CA ALA A 169 -10.38 -4.49 -1.07
C ALA A 169 -10.35 -2.96 -1.06
N HIS A 170 -10.73 -2.33 0.04
CA HIS A 170 -10.70 -0.87 0.15
C HIS A 170 -9.27 -0.31 0.08
N PHE A 171 -8.29 -1.01 0.68
CA PHE A 171 -6.90 -0.55 0.74
C PHE A 171 -5.93 -1.51 0.07
N TRP A 172 -4.72 -1.01 -0.19
CA TRP A 172 -3.63 -1.82 -0.74
C TRP A 172 -3.06 -2.74 0.33
N GLY A 173 -3.36 -4.02 0.17
CA GLY A 173 -3.11 -5.04 1.18
C GLY A 173 -2.05 -6.07 0.80
N HIS A 174 -1.52 -6.75 1.82
CA HIS A 174 -0.73 -7.98 1.70
C HIS A 174 -1.10 -9.01 2.78
N MET A 175 -2.33 -8.96 3.31
CA MET A 175 -2.85 -9.98 4.23
C MET A 175 -2.60 -11.37 3.67
N ALA A 176 -2.17 -12.31 4.51
CA ALA A 176 -2.02 -13.70 4.11
C ALA A 176 -3.40 -14.25 3.70
N ASP A 177 -3.54 -14.75 2.48
CA ASP A 177 -4.81 -15.36 2.05
C ASP A 177 -5.07 -16.69 2.75
N THR A 178 -4.00 -17.40 3.14
CA THR A 178 -4.10 -18.69 3.82
C THR A 178 -3.09 -18.85 4.94
N VAL A 179 -3.36 -19.80 5.84
CA VAL A 179 -2.47 -20.25 6.90
C VAL A 179 -2.57 -21.75 7.04
N VAL A 180 -1.44 -22.42 7.30
CA VAL A 180 -1.41 -23.86 7.58
C VAL A 180 -1.28 -24.08 9.08
N VAL A 181 -2.29 -24.72 9.69
CA VAL A 181 -2.28 -25.13 11.09
C VAL A 181 -2.51 -26.63 11.17
N ASN A 182 -1.60 -27.34 11.85
CA ASN A 182 -1.65 -28.80 11.99
C ASN A 182 -1.85 -29.55 10.65
N GLY A 183 -1.15 -29.11 9.60
CA GLY A 183 -1.21 -29.71 8.27
C GLY A 183 -2.47 -29.41 7.46
N LYS A 184 -3.39 -28.57 7.97
CA LYS A 184 -4.59 -28.14 7.26
C LYS A 184 -4.49 -26.66 6.87
N SER A 185 -4.83 -26.34 5.62
CA SER A 185 -4.81 -24.97 5.09
C SER A 185 -6.17 -24.30 5.32
N LEU A 186 -6.18 -23.18 6.02
CA LEU A 186 -7.36 -22.32 6.22
C LEU A 186 -7.20 -21.05 5.40
N HIS A 187 -8.29 -20.53 4.83
CA HIS A 187 -8.29 -19.23 4.16
C HIS A 187 -8.82 -18.10 5.07
N ARG A 188 -8.36 -16.87 4.86
CA ARG A 188 -8.88 -15.69 5.58
C ARG A 188 -10.39 -15.53 5.39
N PRO A 189 -11.10 -14.82 6.28
CA PRO A 189 -12.48 -14.43 6.00
C PRO A 189 -12.64 -13.72 4.65
N LEU A 190 -13.82 -13.86 4.06
CA LEU A 190 -14.13 -13.23 2.79
C LEU A 190 -14.62 -11.80 3.01
N LEU A 191 -14.27 -10.89 2.11
CA LEU A 191 -14.96 -9.62 1.97
C LEU A 191 -16.38 -9.88 1.46
N THR A 192 -17.32 -8.99 1.79
CA THR A 192 -18.70 -9.06 1.27
C THR A 192 -18.74 -9.08 -0.26
N THR A 193 -17.79 -8.38 -0.90
CA THR A 193 -17.65 -8.30 -2.36
C THR A 193 -17.06 -9.56 -3.01
N GLU A 194 -16.49 -10.46 -2.21
CA GLU A 194 -15.95 -11.75 -2.69
C GLU A 194 -17.00 -12.87 -2.67
N LEU A 195 -18.15 -12.64 -2.03
CA LEU A 195 -19.25 -13.59 -2.08
C LEU A 195 -19.84 -13.68 -3.50
N PRO A 196 -20.42 -14.83 -3.88
CA PRO A 196 -21.09 -14.98 -5.17
C PRO A 196 -22.19 -13.93 -5.39
N SER A 197 -22.43 -13.54 -6.65
CA SER A 197 -23.50 -12.60 -6.98
C SER A 197 -24.85 -13.06 -6.44
N GLY A 198 -25.56 -12.18 -5.73
CA GLY A 198 -26.83 -12.47 -5.07
C GLY A 198 -26.71 -13.15 -3.70
N ALA A 199 -25.51 -13.48 -3.25
CA ALA A 199 -25.26 -13.93 -1.88
C ALA A 199 -25.50 -12.78 -0.89
N ASN A 200 -26.20 -13.07 0.20
CA ASN A 200 -26.49 -12.10 1.26
C ASN A 200 -25.86 -12.58 2.57
N PRO A 201 -24.76 -11.98 3.04
CA PRO A 201 -24.22 -12.31 4.35
C PRO A 201 -25.23 -11.94 5.45
N VAL A 202 -25.01 -12.44 6.67
CA VAL A 202 -25.84 -12.05 7.81
C VAL A 202 -25.71 -10.55 8.06
N SER A 203 -24.47 -10.07 8.06
CA SER A 203 -24.11 -8.65 8.12
C SER A 203 -22.75 -8.42 7.44
N SER A 204 -22.39 -7.15 7.22
CA SER A 204 -21.11 -6.73 6.64
C SER A 204 -20.31 -5.90 7.63
N PRO A 205 -19.73 -6.50 8.70
CA PRO A 205 -18.93 -5.76 9.67
C PRO A 205 -17.74 -5.04 9.05
N ILE A 206 -17.53 -3.81 9.50
CA ILE A 206 -16.36 -3.00 9.16
C ILE A 206 -15.28 -3.29 10.20
N ILE A 207 -14.24 -4.03 9.81
CA ILE A 207 -13.08 -4.36 10.66
C ILE A 207 -11.82 -3.99 9.87
N ASN A 208 -10.92 -3.22 10.48
CA ASN A 208 -9.77 -2.62 9.79
C ASN A 208 -10.16 -1.83 8.54
N TYR A 209 -11.35 -1.22 8.55
CA TYR A 209 -11.93 -0.45 7.44
C TYR A 209 -12.23 -1.26 6.16
N GLU A 210 -12.17 -2.59 6.24
CA GLU A 210 -12.63 -3.51 5.21
C GLU A 210 -14.03 -4.05 5.56
N ASN A 211 -14.83 -4.36 4.54
CA ASN A 211 -16.18 -4.90 4.68
C ASN A 211 -16.15 -6.43 4.59
N TRP A 212 -16.20 -7.11 5.74
CA TRP A 212 -16.13 -8.57 5.81
C TRP A 212 -17.51 -9.21 5.76
N ALA A 213 -17.62 -10.38 5.14
CA ALA A 213 -18.84 -11.19 5.17
C ALA A 213 -18.93 -11.94 6.49
N SER A 214 -19.99 -11.71 7.25
CA SER A 214 -20.33 -12.54 8.42
C SER A 214 -21.39 -13.58 8.08
N ALA A 215 -21.39 -14.68 8.82
CA ALA A 215 -22.33 -15.78 8.67
C ALA A 215 -23.00 -16.14 10.00
N HIS A 216 -24.02 -16.99 9.90
CA HIS A 216 -24.54 -17.82 10.98
C HIS A 216 -24.06 -19.25 10.76
N ILE A 217 -24.19 -20.12 11.78
CA ILE A 217 -23.84 -21.54 11.63
C ILE A 217 -24.82 -22.23 10.67
N ILE A 218 -26.13 -22.02 10.82
CA ILE A 218 -27.14 -22.51 9.87
C ILE A 218 -28.20 -21.44 9.69
N ASP A 219 -28.32 -20.86 8.51
CA ASP A 219 -29.36 -19.87 8.20
C ASP A 219 -29.76 -19.95 6.73
N ALA A 220 -30.88 -20.61 6.46
CA ALA A 220 -31.36 -20.81 5.10
C ALA A 220 -31.62 -19.50 4.34
N SER A 221 -31.89 -18.40 5.05
CA SER A 221 -32.17 -17.08 4.49
C SER A 221 -30.92 -16.25 4.20
N LYS A 222 -29.76 -16.67 4.69
CA LYS A 222 -28.48 -15.97 4.59
C LYS A 222 -27.37 -16.85 4.01
N TRP A 223 -26.26 -16.24 3.65
CA TRP A 223 -25.07 -16.94 3.21
C TRP A 223 -24.29 -17.48 4.43
N ASP A 224 -24.79 -18.60 4.96
CA ASP A 224 -24.27 -19.28 6.15
C ASP A 224 -22.91 -19.95 5.94
N ILE A 225 -22.35 -20.54 7.02
CA ILE A 225 -21.01 -21.13 7.01
C ILE A 225 -20.87 -22.24 5.97
N ALA A 226 -21.89 -23.09 5.79
CA ALA A 226 -21.83 -24.20 4.84
C ALA A 226 -21.79 -23.68 3.40
N ARG A 227 -22.49 -22.59 3.09
CA ARG A 227 -22.42 -21.92 1.79
C ARG A 227 -21.09 -21.21 1.55
N GLN A 228 -20.47 -20.63 2.58
CA GLN A 228 -19.15 -20.02 2.47
C GLN A 228 -18.03 -21.05 2.29
N CYS A 229 -18.10 -22.17 3.02
CA CYS A 229 -17.11 -23.23 2.98
C CYS A 229 -17.39 -24.33 1.94
N GLY A 230 -18.50 -24.24 1.20
CA GLY A 230 -19.01 -25.28 0.30
C GLY A 230 -19.65 -26.49 1.00
N SER A 231 -19.25 -26.77 2.25
CA SER A 231 -19.86 -27.72 3.17
C SER A 231 -19.54 -27.32 4.61
N ILE A 232 -20.38 -27.69 5.58
CA ILE A 232 -20.07 -27.55 7.00
C ILE A 232 -18.83 -28.36 7.41
N GLU A 233 -18.51 -29.43 6.68
CA GLU A 233 -17.34 -30.29 6.92
C GLU A 233 -16.01 -29.58 6.60
N ASN A 234 -16.05 -28.52 5.78
CA ASN A 234 -14.91 -27.69 5.46
C ASN A 234 -14.72 -26.53 6.44
N ALA A 235 -15.63 -26.35 7.41
CA ALA A 235 -15.47 -25.37 8.47
C ALA A 235 -14.62 -25.95 9.61
N PRO A 236 -13.73 -25.14 10.23
CA PRO A 236 -12.91 -25.59 11.34
C PRO A 236 -13.76 -26.00 12.53
N THR A 237 -13.33 -27.04 13.23
CA THR A 237 -13.77 -27.33 14.59
C THR A 237 -13.25 -26.27 15.57
N TYR A 238 -13.84 -26.21 16.77
CA TYR A 238 -13.35 -25.28 17.80
C TYR A 238 -11.87 -25.49 18.13
N ASN A 239 -11.41 -26.75 18.23
CA ASN A 239 -10.00 -27.05 18.50
C ASN A 239 -9.07 -26.58 17.36
N GLU A 240 -9.56 -26.52 16.12
CA GLU A 240 -8.77 -25.99 14.99
C GLU A 240 -8.69 -24.47 15.02
N LEU A 241 -9.72 -23.79 15.55
CA LEU A 241 -9.64 -22.36 15.87
C LEU A 241 -8.66 -22.11 17.03
N GLU A 242 -8.63 -22.94 18.06
CA GLU A 242 -7.61 -22.83 19.12
C GLU A 242 -6.18 -22.91 18.57
N LEU A 243 -5.97 -23.75 17.55
CA LEU A 243 -4.69 -23.84 16.85
C LEU A 243 -4.42 -22.62 15.96
N LEU A 244 -5.44 -22.11 15.27
CA LEU A 244 -5.36 -20.85 14.50
C LEU A 244 -4.93 -19.68 15.39
N HIS A 245 -5.49 -19.58 16.59
CA HIS A 245 -5.18 -18.52 17.55
C HIS A 245 -3.68 -18.41 17.86
N THR A 246 -2.97 -19.54 17.91
CA THR A 246 -1.52 -19.57 18.20
C THR A 246 -0.67 -18.81 17.18
N VAL A 247 -1.17 -18.60 15.96
CA VAL A 247 -0.50 -17.89 14.87
C VAL A 247 -1.23 -16.62 14.43
N PHE A 248 -2.43 -16.36 14.96
CA PHE A 248 -3.36 -15.35 14.45
C PHE A 248 -2.78 -13.94 14.38
N ASN A 249 -2.04 -13.52 15.41
CA ASN A 249 -1.44 -12.18 15.50
C ASN A 249 -0.50 -11.82 14.33
N SER A 250 0.01 -12.82 13.60
CA SER A 250 0.88 -12.62 12.44
C SER A 250 0.15 -12.51 11.11
N LEU A 251 -1.14 -12.88 11.06
CA LEU A 251 -1.88 -13.07 9.80
C LEU A 251 -2.46 -11.78 9.25
N GLY A 252 -2.74 -10.80 10.13
CA GLY A 252 -3.46 -9.58 9.80
C GLY A 252 -4.96 -9.79 9.54
N TRP A 253 -5.47 -11.01 9.72
CA TRP A 253 -6.88 -11.36 9.57
C TRP A 253 -7.77 -10.52 10.51
N PRO A 254 -9.03 -10.25 10.14
CA PRO A 254 -9.92 -9.42 10.95
C PRO A 254 -10.22 -10.09 12.29
N SER A 255 -10.15 -9.35 13.39
CA SER A 255 -10.61 -9.80 14.72
C SER A 255 -11.58 -8.79 15.33
N SER A 256 -12.56 -9.30 16.06
CA SER A 256 -13.52 -8.48 16.78
C SER A 256 -14.22 -9.32 17.86
N PRO A 257 -14.33 -8.83 19.11
CA PRO A 257 -15.13 -9.49 20.14
C PRO A 257 -16.62 -9.65 19.77
N SER A 258 -17.11 -8.79 18.87
CA SER A 258 -18.50 -8.82 18.38
C SER A 258 -18.71 -9.87 17.29
N PHE A 259 -17.66 -10.28 16.58
CA PHE A 259 -17.72 -11.20 15.45
C PHE A 259 -16.65 -12.30 15.61
N PRO A 260 -16.90 -13.29 16.47
CA PRO A 260 -15.98 -14.42 16.65
C PRO A 260 -15.88 -15.23 15.35
N TYR A 261 -14.79 -15.98 15.20
CA TYR A 261 -14.65 -16.99 14.17
C TYR A 261 -15.58 -18.15 14.51
N LEU A 262 -16.46 -18.49 13.58
CA LEU A 262 -17.41 -19.57 13.76
C LEU A 262 -16.72 -20.92 13.55
N SER A 263 -17.02 -21.86 14.44
CA SER A 263 -16.67 -23.27 14.22
C SER A 263 -17.83 -24.01 13.54
N SER A 264 -17.55 -25.23 13.07
CA SER A 264 -18.56 -26.20 12.64
C SER A 264 -19.49 -26.68 13.78
N GLN A 265 -19.20 -26.28 15.01
CA GLN A 265 -19.96 -26.58 16.23
C GLN A 265 -20.67 -25.31 16.72
N GLN A 266 -21.63 -25.44 17.64
CA GLN A 266 -22.32 -24.32 18.30
C GLN A 266 -21.41 -23.55 19.29
N CYS A 267 -20.25 -23.14 18.81
CA CYS A 267 -19.22 -22.38 19.50
C CYS A 267 -18.40 -21.58 18.47
N GLY A 268 -17.68 -20.58 18.95
CA GLY A 268 -16.70 -19.84 18.17
C GLY A 268 -15.57 -19.31 19.04
N MET A 269 -14.64 -18.61 18.41
CA MET A 269 -13.47 -18.05 19.06
C MET A 269 -13.29 -16.57 18.70
N ASP A 270 -13.09 -15.71 19.69
CA ASP A 270 -12.48 -14.41 19.43
C ASP A 270 -10.97 -14.59 19.27
N GLU A 271 -10.54 -14.72 18.02
CA GLU A 271 -9.13 -14.92 17.66
C GLU A 271 -8.20 -13.78 18.12
N GLY A 272 -8.74 -12.60 18.44
CA GLY A 272 -7.96 -11.49 19.00
C GLY A 272 -7.61 -11.68 20.49
N THR A 273 -8.39 -12.48 21.22
CA THR A 273 -8.22 -12.68 22.68
C THR A 273 -8.05 -14.14 23.09
N GLY A 274 -8.34 -15.09 22.19
CA GLY A 274 -8.44 -16.51 22.48
C GLY A 274 -9.69 -16.87 23.28
N ALA A 275 -10.63 -15.94 23.46
CA ALA A 275 -11.82 -16.17 24.27
C ALA A 275 -12.81 -17.07 23.52
N GLN A 276 -13.27 -18.11 24.22
CA GLN A 276 -14.32 -19.00 23.75
C GLN A 276 -15.70 -18.32 23.83
N ASP A 277 -16.51 -18.52 22.80
CA ASP A 277 -17.92 -18.17 22.83
C ASP A 277 -18.80 -19.35 22.41
N CYS A 278 -19.29 -20.11 23.40
CA CYS A 278 -20.28 -21.17 23.20
C CYS A 278 -21.73 -20.71 23.48
N SER A 279 -21.96 -19.40 23.56
CA SER A 279 -23.33 -18.87 23.51
C SER A 279 -23.89 -18.86 22.07
N ILE A 280 -23.03 -19.10 21.08
CA ILE A 280 -23.39 -19.19 19.67
C ILE A 280 -24.27 -20.41 19.43
N THR A 281 -25.45 -20.17 18.85
CA THR A 281 -26.37 -21.20 18.37
C THR A 281 -26.58 -21.01 16.86
N LEU A 282 -27.51 -21.74 16.25
CA LEU A 282 -27.59 -21.82 14.79
C LEU A 282 -27.78 -20.46 14.09
N MET A 283 -28.56 -19.53 14.67
CA MET A 283 -28.95 -18.26 14.04
C MET A 283 -28.93 -17.03 14.97
N ASN A 284 -28.27 -17.09 16.13
CA ASN A 284 -28.37 -16.01 17.13
C ASN A 284 -27.25 -14.97 17.05
N LYS A 285 -26.05 -15.35 16.58
CA LYS A 285 -24.88 -14.48 16.60
C LYS A 285 -24.11 -14.58 15.28
N PRO A 286 -23.90 -13.45 14.57
CA PRO A 286 -23.05 -13.43 13.39
C PRO A 286 -21.58 -13.60 13.78
N GLY A 287 -20.81 -14.26 12.93
CA GLY A 287 -19.37 -14.41 13.09
C GLY A 287 -18.61 -14.41 11.76
N LEU A 288 -17.30 -14.29 11.86
CA LEU A 288 -16.38 -14.43 10.73
C LEU A 288 -16.22 -15.90 10.37
N VAL A 289 -15.96 -16.18 9.10
CA VAL A 289 -15.83 -17.55 8.60
C VAL A 289 -14.47 -17.73 7.96
N THR A 290 -13.77 -18.78 8.39
CA THR A 290 -12.59 -19.33 7.71
C THR A 290 -12.91 -20.77 7.34
N CYS A 291 -12.40 -21.25 6.21
CA CYS A 291 -12.68 -22.61 5.74
C CYS A 291 -11.39 -23.29 5.28
N PHE A 292 -11.40 -24.61 5.34
CA PHE A 292 -10.35 -25.43 4.77
C PHE A 292 -10.34 -25.32 3.24
N GLN A 293 -9.13 -25.28 2.67
CA GLN A 293 -8.88 -25.36 1.22
C GLN A 293 -8.31 -26.72 0.82
#